data_AF-A8MIP9-F1
#
_entry.id   AF-A8MIP9-F1
#
_cell.length_a   1.000
_cell.length_b   1.000
_cell.length_c   1.000
_cell.angle_alpha   90.00
_cell.angle_beta   90.00
_cell.angle_gamma   90.00
#
_symmetry.space_group_name_H-M   'P 1'
#
loop_
_entity.id
_entity.type
_entity.pdbx_description
1 polymer ?
#
loop_
_entity_poly.entity_id
_entity_poly.type
_entity_poly.pdbx_seq_one_letter_code
_entity_poly.pdbx_strand_id
1 'polypeptide(L)'
;MSMESEQKQSLNETVENKGVEAEAIEIDCAENTVGIIDVEADKIESMGWFIRDKSFEGQVCNAEEFLEEPFFLEVEELITSIDELKEREEFKDIYSKKGSNSLYLFSDKYVTENYADMLVMVEEKDLLKMVADTVRKESKTYPRPTSSKLFTLRPFNLSKEQFDGVLEQLKKKEEYKDIQESKASNGVLYLYSDEYMTKAHANSLTEWLEVEQRQNP
;
A
#
# COMPACT_ATOMS: atom_id res chain seq x y z
N MET A 1 -38.67 16.15 -55.47
CA MET A 1 -40.06 16.66 -55.47
C MET A 1 -40.86 15.75 -54.55
N SER A 2 -41.64 16.34 -53.63
CA SER A 2 -42.58 15.69 -52.70
C SER A 2 -41.98 14.68 -51.69
N MET A 3 -42.23 14.75 -50.38
CA MET A 3 -43.51 14.73 -49.64
C MET A 3 -44.23 13.38 -49.89
N GLU A 4 -44.71 12.61 -48.92
CA GLU A 4 -45.25 12.86 -47.56
C GLU A 4 -44.84 11.68 -46.62
N SER A 5 -44.38 11.87 -45.38
CA SER A 5 -45.16 12.05 -44.13
C SER A 5 -46.38 11.10 -43.99
N GLU A 6 -46.36 10.07 -43.15
CA GLU A 6 -46.55 10.05 -41.67
C GLU A 6 -48.04 9.90 -41.24
N GLN A 7 -48.29 9.15 -40.14
CA GLN A 7 -49.53 9.18 -39.30
C GLN A 7 -50.81 8.53 -39.91
N LYS A 8 -51.80 7.99 -39.15
CA LYS A 8 -52.01 7.74 -37.69
C LYS A 8 -53.24 6.81 -37.48
N GLN A 9 -53.37 6.19 -36.27
CA GLN A 9 -54.62 5.77 -35.56
C GLN A 9 -55.61 4.80 -36.29
N SER A 10 -56.39 3.89 -35.68
CA SER A 10 -56.61 3.24 -34.37
C SER A 10 -57.67 2.12 -34.62
N LEU A 11 -58.09 1.18 -33.76
CA LEU A 11 -58.02 0.91 -32.31
C LEU A 11 -57.21 -0.41 -32.07
N ASN A 12 -56.79 -0.85 -30.88
CA ASN A 12 -57.35 -0.98 -29.51
C ASN A 12 -58.33 -2.17 -29.27
N GLU A 13 -57.94 -2.98 -28.27
CA GLU A 13 -58.74 -3.86 -27.40
C GLU A 13 -59.39 -5.17 -27.93
N THR A 14 -58.84 -6.30 -27.49
CA THR A 14 -59.51 -7.13 -26.47
C THR A 14 -58.46 -7.78 -25.56
N VAL A 15 -58.62 -7.61 -24.25
CA VAL A 15 -57.85 -8.27 -23.19
C VAL A 15 -58.60 -9.54 -22.77
N GLU A 16 -57.92 -10.65 -22.46
CA GLU A 16 -58.14 -11.42 -21.22
C GLU A 16 -57.30 -12.72 -21.08
N ASN A 17 -56.63 -12.80 -19.92
CA ASN A 17 -56.42 -13.98 -19.06
C ASN A 17 -56.37 -15.40 -19.63
N LYS A 18 -55.19 -16.01 -19.52
CA LYS A 18 -54.87 -17.24 -18.74
C LYS A 18 -53.35 -17.46 -18.89
N GLY A 19 -52.57 -17.91 -17.90
CA GLY A 19 -52.89 -18.61 -16.66
C GLY A 19 -51.75 -19.62 -16.50
N VAL A 20 -50.84 -19.38 -15.55
CA VAL A 20 -49.62 -20.20 -15.40
C VAL A 20 -49.98 -21.49 -14.66
N GLU A 21 -49.80 -22.64 -15.32
CA GLU A 21 -49.74 -23.94 -14.65
C GLU A 21 -48.29 -24.38 -14.58
N ALA A 22 -47.81 -24.68 -13.37
CA ALA A 22 -46.47 -25.16 -13.12
C ALA A 22 -46.47 -26.69 -13.20
N GLU A 23 -45.77 -27.24 -14.19
CA GLU A 23 -45.60 -28.68 -14.34
C GLU A 23 -44.45 -29.16 -13.45
N ALA A 24 -44.72 -30.11 -12.57
CA ALA A 24 -43.76 -30.59 -11.58
C ALA A 24 -42.75 -31.56 -12.23
N ILE A 25 -41.46 -31.32 -12.03
CA ILE A 25 -40.39 -32.26 -12.34
C ILE A 25 -40.00 -32.97 -11.05
N GLU A 26 -40.37 -34.25 -10.93
CA GLU A 26 -39.85 -35.14 -9.90
C GLU A 26 -38.35 -35.37 -10.14
N ILE A 27 -37.52 -35.10 -9.12
CA ILE A 27 -36.12 -35.50 -9.10
C ILE A 27 -35.93 -36.44 -7.91
N ASP A 28 -35.48 -37.65 -8.23
CA ASP A 28 -35.35 -38.79 -7.33
C ASP A 28 -34.39 -38.53 -6.16
N CYS A 29 -34.77 -38.96 -4.96
CA CYS A 29 -33.99 -38.80 -3.74
C CYS A 29 -32.93 -39.90 -3.60
N ALA A 30 -31.90 -39.84 -4.46
CA ALA A 30 -30.69 -40.64 -4.29
C ALA A 30 -29.71 -39.94 -3.33
N GLU A 31 -29.42 -40.58 -2.19
CA GLU A 31 -28.47 -40.11 -1.19
C GLU A 31 -27.05 -40.02 -1.75
N ASN A 32 -26.66 -38.84 -2.25
CA ASN A 32 -25.26 -38.53 -2.48
C ASN A 32 -24.76 -37.71 -1.29
N THR A 33 -24.22 -38.42 -0.28
CA THR A 33 -23.49 -37.81 0.83
C THR A 33 -22.26 -37.09 0.28
N VAL A 34 -22.42 -35.82 -0.08
CA VAL A 34 -21.30 -34.89 -0.21
C VAL A 34 -20.63 -34.88 1.14
N GLY A 35 -19.46 -35.51 1.22
CA GLY A 35 -18.71 -35.61 2.46
C GLY A 35 -18.53 -34.23 3.03
N ILE A 36 -18.85 -34.07 4.31
CA ILE A 36 -18.44 -32.90 5.08
C ILE A 36 -16.92 -32.93 5.03
N ILE A 37 -16.33 -32.08 4.20
CA ILE A 37 -14.90 -31.84 4.25
C ILE A 37 -14.73 -30.97 5.48
N ASP A 38 -14.27 -31.58 6.58
CA ASP A 38 -13.66 -30.84 7.69
C ASP A 38 -12.38 -30.19 7.15
N VAL A 39 -12.56 -29.09 6.42
CA VAL A 39 -11.49 -28.13 6.17
C VAL A 39 -11.43 -27.25 7.41
N GLU A 40 -10.78 -27.78 8.45
CA GLU A 40 -10.09 -26.92 9.40
C GLU A 40 -9.10 -26.11 8.56
N ALA A 41 -9.48 -24.88 8.22
CA ALA A 41 -8.79 -24.07 7.22
C ALA A 41 -7.32 -23.95 7.61
N ASP A 42 -6.43 -24.36 6.70
CA ASP A 42 -5.00 -24.32 6.96
C ASP A 42 -4.62 -22.87 7.29
N LYS A 43 -4.36 -22.63 8.58
CA LYS A 43 -4.11 -21.29 9.09
C LYS A 43 -2.89 -20.69 8.41
N ILE A 44 -1.87 -21.51 8.13
CA ILE A 44 -0.63 -21.08 7.49
C ILE A 44 -0.88 -20.70 6.03
N GLU A 45 -1.66 -21.51 5.29
CA GLU A 45 -2.09 -21.14 3.94
C GLU A 45 -2.87 -19.81 3.95
N SER A 46 -3.80 -19.67 4.89
CA SER A 46 -4.62 -18.48 5.08
C SER A 46 -3.79 -17.23 5.41
N MET A 47 -2.76 -17.36 6.26
CA MET A 47 -1.79 -16.30 6.56
C MET A 47 -1.03 -15.88 5.29
N GLY A 48 -0.58 -16.85 4.50
CA GLY A 48 0.15 -16.60 3.27
C GLY A 48 -0.68 -15.84 2.23
N TRP A 49 -1.95 -16.20 2.07
CA TRP A 49 -2.89 -15.46 1.22
C TRP A 49 -3.18 -14.05 1.76
N PHE A 50 -3.36 -13.88 3.07
CA PHE A 50 -3.59 -12.57 3.69
C PHE A 50 -2.40 -11.61 3.50
N ILE A 51 -1.17 -12.10 3.65
CA ILE A 51 0.05 -11.29 3.40
C ILE A 51 0.13 -10.86 1.94
N ARG A 52 -0.22 -11.75 1.00
CA ARG A 52 -0.27 -11.42 -0.43
C ARG A 52 -1.31 -10.36 -0.76
N ASP A 53 -2.51 -10.47 -0.18
CA ASP A 53 -3.61 -9.51 -0.39
C ASP A 53 -3.20 -8.11 0.08
N LYS A 54 -2.69 -8.00 1.32
CA LYS A 54 -2.09 -6.75 1.83
C LYS A 54 -0.98 -6.20 0.94
N SER A 55 -0.08 -7.08 0.47
CA SER A 55 1.02 -6.67 -0.42
C SER A 55 0.50 -6.16 -1.77
N PHE A 56 -0.57 -6.76 -2.30
CA PHE A 56 -1.25 -6.32 -3.52
C PHE A 56 -1.93 -4.94 -3.35
N GLU A 57 -2.52 -4.66 -2.18
CA GLU A 57 -3.00 -3.31 -1.84
C GLU A 57 -1.88 -2.27 -1.65
N GLY A 58 -0.63 -2.73 -1.56
CA GLY A 58 0.54 -1.90 -1.30
C GLY A 58 0.73 -1.57 0.18
N GLN A 59 0.37 -2.50 1.07
CA GLN A 59 0.59 -2.47 2.52
C GLN A 59 1.64 -3.54 2.92
N VAL A 60 2.08 -3.50 4.19
CA VAL A 60 2.79 -4.61 4.86
C VAL A 60 1.87 -5.21 5.92
N CYS A 61 1.99 -6.51 6.17
CA CYS A 61 1.32 -7.16 7.29
C CYS A 61 2.20 -7.02 8.54
N ASN A 62 1.68 -6.48 9.65
CA ASN A 62 2.33 -6.62 10.94
C ASN A 62 2.08 -8.05 11.45
N ALA A 63 3.10 -8.75 11.96
CA ALA A 63 2.97 -10.10 12.50
C ALA A 63 1.98 -10.17 13.68
N GLU A 64 1.84 -9.09 14.44
CA GLU A 64 0.87 -9.01 15.56
C GLU A 64 -0.59 -9.07 15.09
N GLU A 65 -0.90 -8.80 13.82
CA GLU A 65 -2.28 -8.91 13.29
C GLU A 65 -2.79 -10.35 13.32
N PHE A 66 -1.91 -11.34 13.34
CA PHE A 66 -2.29 -12.76 13.46
C PHE A 66 -2.70 -13.16 14.89
N LEU A 67 -2.46 -12.29 15.88
CA LEU A 67 -2.94 -12.48 17.25
C LEU A 67 -4.44 -12.10 17.39
N GLU A 68 -4.98 -11.37 16.41
CA GLU A 68 -6.36 -10.88 16.39
C GLU A 68 -7.26 -11.69 15.44
N GLU A 69 -8.53 -11.27 15.27
CA GLU A 69 -9.44 -11.87 14.29
C GLU A 69 -8.89 -11.68 12.85
N PRO A 70 -9.00 -12.69 11.97
CA PRO A 70 -9.67 -13.99 12.15
C PRO A 70 -8.76 -15.13 12.65
N PHE A 71 -7.49 -14.89 12.94
CA PHE A 71 -6.47 -15.94 13.08
C PHE A 71 -6.33 -16.48 14.51
N PHE A 72 -6.43 -15.59 15.51
CA PHE A 72 -6.30 -15.91 16.94
C PHE A 72 -5.12 -16.83 17.24
N LEU A 73 -3.91 -16.47 16.81
CA LEU A 73 -2.69 -17.18 17.22
C LEU A 73 -2.24 -16.69 18.60
N GLU A 74 -1.72 -17.59 19.41
CA GLU A 74 -0.99 -17.22 20.62
C GLU A 74 0.43 -16.73 20.26
N VAL A 75 1.04 -15.93 21.13
CA VAL A 75 2.37 -15.31 20.88
C VAL A 75 3.47 -16.36 20.67
N GLU A 76 3.39 -17.47 21.39
CA GLU A 76 4.27 -18.62 21.27
C GLU A 76 4.11 -19.38 19.94
N GLU A 77 2.90 -19.39 19.38
CA GLU A 77 2.58 -20.08 18.12
C GLU A 77 2.97 -19.23 16.90
N LEU A 78 2.79 -17.91 16.98
CA LEU A 78 3.01 -16.96 15.89
C LEU A 78 4.36 -17.13 15.17
N ILE A 79 5.46 -17.23 15.92
CA ILE A 79 6.80 -17.37 15.32
C ILE A 79 6.93 -18.71 14.58
N THR A 80 6.43 -19.79 15.18
CA THR A 80 6.45 -21.13 14.58
C THR A 80 5.60 -21.16 13.30
N SER A 81 4.44 -20.51 13.30
CA SER A 81 3.57 -20.36 12.12
C SER A 81 4.23 -19.56 11.00
N ILE A 82 4.96 -18.48 11.32
CA ILE A 82 5.71 -17.67 10.35
C ILE A 82 6.90 -18.44 9.77
N ASP A 83 7.56 -19.27 10.56
CA ASP A 83 8.68 -20.08 10.06
C ASP A 83 8.17 -21.24 9.18
N GLU A 84 7.09 -21.94 9.56
CA GLU A 84 6.44 -22.95 8.70
C GLU A 84 5.94 -22.34 7.38
N LEU A 85 5.36 -21.14 7.42
CA LEU A 85 4.93 -20.40 6.23
C LEU A 85 6.07 -20.22 5.23
N LYS A 86 7.28 -19.89 5.71
CA LYS A 86 8.47 -19.66 4.87
C LYS A 86 9.08 -20.95 4.32
N GLU A 87 8.88 -22.08 4.97
CA GLU A 87 9.34 -23.39 4.49
C GLU A 87 8.47 -23.93 3.35
N ARG A 88 7.20 -23.50 3.27
CA ARG A 88 6.27 -23.92 2.20
C ARG A 88 6.69 -23.34 0.84
N GLU A 89 6.96 -24.24 -0.11
CA GLU A 89 7.35 -23.92 -1.50
C GLU A 89 6.41 -22.90 -2.18
N GLU A 90 5.11 -22.97 -1.87
CA GLU A 90 4.12 -22.03 -2.41
C GLU A 90 4.37 -20.58 -2.00
N PHE A 91 4.85 -20.34 -0.77
CA PHE A 91 4.95 -19.02 -0.14
C PHE A 91 6.39 -18.46 -0.10
N LYS A 92 7.30 -18.98 -0.94
CA LYS A 92 8.68 -18.48 -1.07
C LYS A 92 8.81 -17.00 -1.46
N ASP A 93 7.74 -16.38 -1.96
CA ASP A 93 7.65 -14.94 -2.18
C ASP A 93 7.48 -14.12 -0.90
N ILE A 94 7.22 -14.74 0.25
CA ILE A 94 6.97 -14.04 1.51
C ILE A 94 8.27 -13.77 2.26
N TYR A 95 8.60 -12.49 2.38
CA TYR A 95 9.76 -11.98 3.11
C TYR A 95 9.33 -11.29 4.41
N SER A 96 10.21 -11.33 5.41
CA SER A 96 10.02 -10.64 6.68
C SER A 96 11.03 -9.50 6.86
N LYS A 97 10.54 -8.28 7.12
CA LYS A 97 11.35 -7.11 7.48
C LYS A 97 11.20 -6.82 8.97
N LYS A 98 12.32 -6.70 9.69
CA LYS A 98 12.31 -6.28 11.09
C LYS A 98 12.24 -4.75 11.18
N GLY A 99 11.25 -4.23 11.88
CA GLY A 99 11.17 -2.82 12.27
C GLY A 99 11.82 -2.53 13.64
N SER A 100 11.64 -1.30 14.08
CA SER A 100 11.85 -0.82 15.46
C SER A 100 10.85 -1.43 16.45
N ASN A 101 9.57 -1.56 16.03
CA ASN A 101 8.45 -1.93 16.88
C ASN A 101 8.11 -3.42 16.76
N SER A 102 7.97 -3.94 15.53
CA SER A 102 7.54 -5.33 15.29
C SER A 102 8.17 -5.98 14.05
N LEU A 103 7.72 -7.19 13.72
CA LEU A 103 8.08 -7.91 12.51
C LEU A 103 7.00 -7.69 11.44
N TYR A 104 7.42 -7.28 10.25
CA TYR A 104 6.53 -7.02 9.13
C TYR A 104 6.74 -8.06 8.02
N LEU A 105 5.67 -8.47 7.35
CA LEU A 105 5.64 -9.50 6.32
C LEU A 105 5.07 -8.93 5.02
N PHE A 106 5.67 -9.30 3.89
CA PHE A 106 5.24 -8.85 2.55
C PHE A 106 5.60 -9.89 1.48
N SER A 107 4.88 -9.86 0.35
CA SER A 107 5.13 -10.69 -0.83
C SER A 107 5.90 -9.90 -1.89
N ASP A 108 7.05 -10.41 -2.34
CA ASP A 108 7.90 -9.77 -3.34
C ASP A 108 7.28 -9.72 -4.75
N LYS A 109 6.24 -10.54 -4.99
CA LYS A 109 5.40 -10.50 -6.20
C LYS A 109 4.70 -9.16 -6.41
N TYR A 110 4.46 -8.41 -5.33
CA TYR A 110 3.72 -7.14 -5.34
C TYR A 110 4.53 -5.97 -4.77
N VAL A 111 5.35 -6.22 -3.75
CA VAL A 111 6.10 -5.20 -3.01
C VAL A 111 7.60 -5.45 -3.10
N THR A 112 8.32 -4.57 -3.79
CA THR A 112 9.80 -4.61 -3.78
C THR A 112 10.34 -4.31 -2.38
N GLU A 113 11.49 -4.87 -2.00
CA GLU A 113 12.11 -4.64 -0.68
C GLU A 113 12.29 -3.14 -0.34
N ASN A 114 12.69 -2.32 -1.32
CA ASN A 114 12.84 -0.88 -1.14
C ASN A 114 11.51 -0.16 -0.85
N TYR A 115 10.38 -0.69 -1.33
CA TYR A 115 9.05 -0.16 -1.03
C TYR A 115 8.54 -0.70 0.31
N ALA A 116 8.84 -1.96 0.65
CA ALA A 116 8.59 -2.51 1.99
C ALA A 116 9.27 -1.67 3.09
N ASP A 117 10.51 -1.24 2.90
CA ASP A 117 11.20 -0.32 3.82
C ASP A 117 10.36 0.93 4.12
N MET A 118 9.79 1.56 3.09
CA MET A 118 8.99 2.78 3.22
C MET A 118 7.64 2.50 3.90
N LEU A 119 7.01 1.36 3.59
CA LEU A 119 5.76 0.94 4.22
C LEU A 119 5.94 0.65 5.72
N VAL A 120 7.04 -0.01 6.11
CA VAL A 120 7.40 -0.22 7.52
C VAL A 120 7.57 1.12 8.24
N MET A 121 8.29 2.08 7.67
CA MET A 121 8.45 3.41 8.30
C MET A 121 7.12 4.15 8.50
N VAL A 122 6.17 3.98 7.58
CA VAL A 122 4.82 4.55 7.71
C VAL A 122 4.01 3.85 8.80
N GLU A 123 4.07 2.52 8.88
CA GLU A 123 3.32 1.75 9.88
C GLU A 123 3.83 1.97 11.31
N GLU A 124 5.14 2.23 11.48
CA GLU A 124 5.73 2.58 12.79
C GLU A 124 5.32 3.96 13.33
N LYS A 125 4.69 4.80 12.50
CA LYS A 125 4.07 6.09 12.89
C LYS A 125 5.00 7.13 13.53
N ASP A 126 6.32 6.90 13.59
CA ASP A 126 7.32 7.93 13.93
C ASP A 126 7.67 8.80 12.72
N LEU A 127 6.92 9.90 12.58
CA LEU A 127 7.08 10.82 11.46
C LEU A 127 8.45 11.52 11.42
N LEU A 128 9.10 11.72 12.58
CA LEU A 128 10.41 12.37 12.63
C LEU A 128 11.48 11.43 12.09
N LYS A 129 11.49 10.20 12.60
CA LYS A 129 12.39 9.13 12.15
C LYS A 129 12.17 8.82 10.67
N MET A 130 10.91 8.66 10.24
CA MET A 130 10.53 8.40 8.84
C MET A 130 11.10 9.46 7.89
N VAL A 131 10.91 10.75 8.18
CA VAL A 131 11.43 11.83 7.33
C VAL A 131 12.95 11.87 7.35
N ALA A 132 13.58 11.80 8.53
CA ALA A 132 15.04 11.85 8.65
C ALA A 132 15.72 10.67 7.95
N ASP A 133 15.25 9.44 8.17
CA ASP A 133 15.85 8.24 7.59
C ASP A 133 15.59 8.14 6.08
N THR A 134 14.45 8.65 5.58
CA THR A 134 14.23 8.83 4.13
C THR A 134 15.26 9.80 3.54
N VAL A 135 15.43 10.98 4.15
CA VAL A 135 16.40 11.99 3.67
C VAL A 135 17.84 11.48 3.74
N ARG A 136 18.21 10.71 4.77
CA ARG A 136 19.51 10.04 4.89
C ARG A 136 19.71 8.95 3.85
N LYS A 137 18.73 8.05 3.66
CA LYS A 137 18.77 6.98 2.65
C LYS A 137 18.95 7.56 1.24
N GLU A 138 18.17 8.60 0.92
CA GLU A 138 18.34 9.37 -0.32
C GLU A 138 19.75 9.94 -0.39
N SER A 139 20.12 10.89 0.48
CA SER A 139 21.41 11.61 0.43
C SER A 139 22.65 10.69 0.35
N LYS A 140 22.56 9.48 0.93
CA LYS A 140 23.62 8.46 0.95
C LYS A 140 23.64 7.54 -0.27
N THR A 141 22.49 6.99 -0.67
CA THR A 141 22.41 5.97 -1.73
C THR A 141 22.34 6.59 -3.13
N TYR A 142 21.60 7.70 -3.25
CA TYR A 142 21.49 8.48 -4.47
C TYR A 142 21.86 9.91 -4.09
N PRO A 143 23.08 10.42 -4.34
CA PRO A 143 23.52 11.70 -3.76
C PRO A 143 22.77 12.88 -4.38
N ARG A 144 21.51 13.05 -3.97
CA ARG A 144 20.49 14.00 -4.39
C ARG A 144 19.74 14.51 -3.15
N PRO A 145 19.31 15.77 -3.15
CA PRO A 145 18.42 16.28 -2.12
C PRO A 145 16.99 15.72 -2.32
N THR A 146 16.24 15.55 -1.23
CA THR A 146 14.89 15.00 -1.19
C THR A 146 13.85 16.11 -1.27
N SER A 147 12.93 16.08 -2.24
CA SER A 147 11.87 17.10 -2.33
C SER A 147 10.87 16.97 -1.18
N SER A 148 10.43 18.08 -0.58
CA SER A 148 9.35 18.06 0.42
C SER A 148 8.05 17.45 -0.11
N LYS A 149 7.80 17.57 -1.42
CA LYS A 149 6.66 16.97 -2.14
C LYS A 149 6.66 15.43 -2.10
N LEU A 150 7.80 14.77 -1.84
CA LEU A 150 7.86 13.32 -1.73
C LEU A 150 6.95 12.82 -0.60
N PHE A 151 6.96 13.52 0.53
CA PHE A 151 6.24 13.12 1.73
C PHE A 151 4.72 13.31 1.62
N THR A 152 4.23 14.06 0.63
CA THR A 152 2.78 14.19 0.35
C THR A 152 2.26 13.10 -0.59
N LEU A 153 3.13 12.23 -1.12
CA LEU A 153 2.77 11.13 -2.02
C LEU A 153 2.71 9.79 -1.26
N ARG A 154 2.13 8.76 -1.89
CA ARG A 154 2.20 7.38 -1.38
C ARG A 154 3.67 6.93 -1.29
N PRO A 155 4.09 6.22 -0.22
CA PRO A 155 3.26 5.71 0.87
C PRO A 155 3.04 6.70 2.03
N PHE A 156 3.80 7.79 2.09
CA PHE A 156 3.89 8.71 3.24
C PHE A 156 2.61 9.52 3.50
N ASN A 157 1.95 10.03 2.45
CA ASN A 157 0.66 10.73 2.49
C ASN A 157 0.52 11.84 3.56
N LEU A 158 1.60 12.52 3.93
CA LEU A 158 1.54 13.62 4.91
C LEU A 158 0.77 14.81 4.35
N SER A 159 -0.13 15.37 5.16
CA SER A 159 -0.61 16.73 4.93
C SER A 159 0.52 17.74 5.06
N LYS A 160 0.34 18.92 4.46
CA LYS A 160 1.33 20.00 4.53
C LYS A 160 1.57 20.43 5.98
N GLU A 161 0.50 20.48 6.78
CA GLU A 161 0.52 20.85 8.19
C GLU A 161 1.30 19.85 9.04
N GLN A 162 1.16 18.55 8.77
CA GLN A 162 1.97 17.50 9.41
C GLN A 162 3.46 17.64 9.01
N PHE A 163 3.76 17.82 7.73
CA PHE A 163 5.14 17.96 7.25
C PHE A 163 5.83 19.20 7.83
N ASP A 164 5.17 20.36 7.81
CA ASP A 164 5.69 21.59 8.42
C ASP A 164 5.93 21.41 9.93
N GLY A 165 5.01 20.74 10.63
CA GLY A 165 5.14 20.42 12.06
C GLY A 165 6.25 19.41 12.39
N VAL A 166 6.56 18.49 11.47
CA VAL A 166 7.70 17.56 11.55
C VAL A 166 9.00 18.33 11.35
N LEU A 167 9.10 19.15 10.31
CA LEU A 167 10.29 19.95 10.00
C LEU A 167 10.70 20.87 11.16
N GLU A 168 9.71 21.53 11.79
CA GLU A 168 9.95 22.39 12.97
C GLU A 168 10.32 21.61 14.23
N GLN A 169 10.12 20.30 14.28
CA GLN A 169 10.59 19.44 15.38
C GLN A 169 11.97 18.86 15.11
N LEU A 170 12.29 18.48 13.86
CA LEU A 170 13.63 18.03 13.47
C LEU A 170 14.70 19.07 13.87
N LYS A 171 14.46 20.36 13.55
CA LYS A 171 15.35 21.49 13.90
C LYS A 171 15.63 21.66 15.40
N LYS A 172 14.77 21.14 16.28
CA LYS A 172 14.86 21.31 17.74
C LYS A 172 15.59 20.16 18.43
N LYS A 173 15.86 19.07 17.71
CA LYS A 173 16.39 17.82 18.26
C LYS A 173 17.79 17.56 17.72
N GLU A 174 18.77 17.46 18.62
CA GLU A 174 20.18 17.21 18.30
C GLU A 174 20.41 15.93 17.48
N GLU A 175 19.52 14.93 17.62
CA GLU A 175 19.55 13.65 16.88
C GLU A 175 19.23 13.78 15.37
N TYR A 176 18.71 14.93 14.94
CA TYR A 176 18.33 15.23 13.55
C TYR A 176 19.05 16.45 12.99
N LYS A 177 20.12 16.92 13.65
CA LYS A 177 20.87 18.12 13.22
C LYS A 177 21.54 17.99 11.85
N ASP A 178 21.74 16.77 11.37
CA ASP A 178 22.27 16.50 10.03
C ASP A 178 21.25 16.85 8.94
N ILE A 179 19.95 16.87 9.26
CA ILE A 179 18.87 17.16 8.32
C ILE A 179 18.78 18.67 8.09
N GLN A 180 19.20 19.10 6.89
CA GLN A 180 19.33 20.49 6.48
C GLN A 180 18.42 20.83 5.31
N GLU A 181 18.01 22.09 5.22
CA GLU A 181 17.15 22.61 4.14
C GLU A 181 17.99 23.09 2.94
N SER A 182 17.52 22.79 1.73
CA SER A 182 17.91 23.42 0.48
C SER A 182 16.68 23.96 -0.24
N LYS A 183 16.78 25.10 -0.92
CA LYS A 183 15.63 25.79 -1.50
C LYS A 183 15.98 26.41 -2.84
N ALA A 184 15.21 26.07 -3.87
CA ALA A 184 15.36 26.62 -5.21
C ALA A 184 14.87 28.08 -5.28
N SER A 185 15.30 28.84 -6.28
CA SER A 185 14.88 30.22 -6.53
C SER A 185 13.37 30.36 -6.75
N ASN A 186 12.71 29.31 -7.23
CA ASN A 186 11.24 29.25 -7.37
C ASN A 186 10.50 29.01 -6.05
N GLY A 187 11.23 28.83 -4.94
CA GLY A 187 10.69 28.67 -3.60
C GLY A 187 10.41 27.23 -3.17
N VAL A 188 10.64 26.21 -4.01
CA VAL A 188 10.44 24.81 -3.63
C VAL A 188 11.50 24.35 -2.63
N LEU A 189 11.04 23.70 -1.56
CA LEU A 189 11.85 23.18 -0.46
C LEU A 189 12.30 21.73 -0.71
N TYR A 190 13.56 21.48 -0.41
CA TYR A 190 14.21 20.18 -0.39
C TYR A 190 14.94 19.99 0.94
N LEU A 191 15.16 18.74 1.33
CA LEU A 191 15.93 18.34 2.51
C LEU A 191 17.13 17.48 2.10
N TYR A 192 18.24 17.58 2.80
CA TYR A 192 19.41 16.71 2.63
C TYR A 192 20.06 16.42 3.99
N SER A 193 20.82 15.33 4.10
CA SER A 193 21.63 15.04 5.29
C SER A 193 23.07 15.50 5.05
N ASP A 194 23.58 16.39 5.89
CA ASP A 194 24.94 16.96 5.75
C ASP A 194 26.07 16.00 6.16
N GLU A 195 25.72 14.87 6.79
CA GLU A 195 26.60 13.70 6.98
C GLU A 195 27.00 13.06 5.64
N TYR A 196 26.11 13.13 4.63
CA TYR A 196 26.29 12.46 3.33
C TYR A 196 26.43 13.41 2.14
N MET A 197 25.95 14.65 2.25
CA MET A 197 25.92 15.62 1.15
C MET A 197 26.35 17.02 1.59
N THR A 198 27.27 17.65 0.84
CA THR A 198 27.63 19.05 1.08
C THR A 198 26.50 20.01 0.69
N LYS A 199 26.35 21.10 1.44
CA LYS A 199 25.38 22.18 1.15
C LYS A 199 25.48 22.74 -0.27
N ALA A 200 26.69 22.86 -0.80
CA ALA A 200 26.91 23.33 -2.16
C ALA A 200 26.31 22.37 -3.20
N HIS A 201 26.53 21.06 -3.02
CA HIS A 201 25.97 20.04 -3.90
C HIS A 201 24.43 19.99 -3.81
N ALA A 202 23.88 20.04 -2.60
CA ALA A 202 22.44 20.08 -2.37
C ALA A 202 21.76 21.27 -3.08
N ASN A 203 22.34 22.47 -2.93
CA ASN A 203 21.82 23.68 -3.56
C ASN A 203 21.88 23.63 -5.08
N SER A 204 23.01 23.21 -5.67
CA SER A 204 23.14 23.10 -7.12
C SER A 204 22.15 22.10 -7.73
N LEU A 205 21.97 20.93 -7.11
CA LEU A 205 20.98 19.95 -7.58
C LEU A 205 19.54 20.42 -7.39
N THR A 206 19.24 21.09 -6.27
CA THR A 206 17.89 21.63 -6.00
C THR A 206 17.49 22.68 -7.03
N GLU A 207 18.40 23.60 -7.39
CA GLU A 207 18.16 24.60 -8.41
C GLU A 207 18.00 23.98 -9.80
N TRP A 208 18.89 23.03 -10.17
CA TRP A 208 18.84 22.36 -11.46
C TRP A 208 17.52 21.59 -11.68
N LEU A 209 17.08 20.81 -10.68
CA LEU A 209 15.85 20.01 -10.76
C LEU A 209 14.56 20.83 -10.86
N GLU A 210 14.50 21.99 -10.20
CA GLU A 210 13.26 22.78 -10.08
C GLU A 210 13.17 23.96 -11.05
N VAL A 211 14.32 24.47 -11.53
CA VAL A 211 14.41 25.67 -12.37
C VAL A 211 15.05 25.34 -13.72
N GLU A 212 16.30 24.90 -13.75
CA GLU A 212 17.08 24.81 -15.00
C GLU A 212 16.57 23.71 -15.93
N GLN A 213 16.28 22.51 -15.41
CA GLN A 213 15.75 21.38 -16.19
C GLN A 213 14.39 21.70 -16.81
N ARG A 214 13.53 22.47 -16.14
CA ARG A 214 12.23 22.89 -16.70
C ARG A 214 12.36 23.94 -17.80
N GLN A 215 13.46 24.68 -17.84
CA GLN A 215 13.73 25.68 -18.88
C GLN A 215 14.41 25.07 -20.12
N ASN A 216 14.97 23.86 -20.01
CA ASN A 216 15.63 23.16 -21.10
C ASN A 216 15.31 21.64 -21.06
N PRO A 217 14.07 21.25 -21.48
CA PRO A 217 13.56 19.88 -21.43
C PRO A 217 14.17 18.93 -22.48
#